data_AF-A0A430UIL1-F1
#
_entry.id   AF-A0A430UIL1-F1
#
_cell.length_a   1.000
_cell.length_b   1.000
_cell.length_c   1.000
_cell.angle_alpha   90.00
_cell.angle_beta   90.00
_cell.angle_gamma   90.00
#
_symmetry.space_group_name_H-M   'P 1'
#
loop_
_entity.id
_entity.type
_entity.pdbx_description
1 polymer ?
#
loop_
_entity_poly.entity_id
_entity_poly.type
_entity_poly.pdbx_seq_one_letter_code
_entity_poly.pdbx_strand_id
1 'polypeptide(L)' 'GLAVHEGPGLSPYTEETLEAGMVVTVEPGVYLPGIGGVRIEELVLIQDTGIELLSRFPRGWQEV' A
#
# COMPACT_ATOMS: atom_id res chain seq x y z
N GLY A 1 11.52 -4.34 -1.30
CA GLY A 1 12.07 -5.66 -1.66
C GLY A 1 13.30 -5.91 -0.83
N LEU A 2 14.50 -5.91 -1.43
CA LEU A 2 15.74 -6.05 -0.67
C LEU A 2 15.93 -4.93 0.36
N ALA A 3 15.36 -3.75 0.10
CA ALA A 3 15.19 -2.69 1.08
C ALA A 3 13.72 -2.56 1.51
N VAL A 4 13.51 -2.07 2.74
CA VAL A 4 12.18 -1.74 3.27
C VAL A 4 11.52 -0.67 2.40
N HIS A 5 12.28 0.39 2.07
CA HIS A 5 11.87 1.38 1.10
C HIS A 5 12.78 1.30 -0.13
N GLU A 6 12.20 0.99 -1.26
CA GLU A 6 12.80 1.08 -2.59
C GLU A 6 11.74 1.60 -3.56
N GLY A 7 12.18 2.07 -4.73
CA GLY A 7 11.27 2.60 -5.74
C GLY A 7 10.44 1.51 -6.41
N PRO A 8 9.30 1.89 -7.05
CA PRO A 8 8.74 3.24 -7.09
C PRO A 8 7.95 3.59 -5.82
N GLY A 9 7.87 4.89 -5.49
CA GLY A 9 7.05 5.39 -4.38
C GLY A 9 5.68 5.90 -4.85
N LEU A 10 4.60 5.59 -4.11
CA LEU A 10 3.26 6.08 -4.41
C LEU A 10 3.03 7.46 -3.78
N SER A 11 3.20 8.51 -4.57
CA SER A 11 3.10 9.91 -4.13
C SER A 11 2.51 10.78 -5.24
N PRO A 12 1.80 11.89 -4.92
CA PRO A 12 1.36 12.86 -5.92
C PRO A 12 2.48 13.48 -6.76
N TYR A 13 3.74 13.33 -6.32
CA TYR A 13 4.92 13.86 -7.00
C TYR A 13 5.66 12.81 -7.84
N THR A 14 5.22 11.55 -7.83
CA THR A 14 5.83 10.49 -8.63
C THR A 14 5.21 10.46 -10.02
N GLU A 15 6.04 10.52 -11.06
CA GLU A 15 5.62 10.46 -12.47
C GLU A 15 5.85 9.07 -13.09
N GLU A 16 6.50 8.16 -12.38
CA GLU A 16 6.80 6.81 -12.85
C GLU A 16 5.51 6.00 -13.05
N THR A 17 5.40 5.35 -14.21
CA THR A 17 4.28 4.45 -14.51
C THR A 17 4.54 3.09 -13.88
N LEU A 18 3.55 2.53 -13.20
CA LEU A 18 3.65 1.19 -12.63
C LEU A 18 3.64 0.13 -13.73
N GLU A 19 4.61 -0.78 -13.68
CA GLU A 19 4.76 -1.89 -14.63
C GLU A 19 4.58 -3.25 -13.92
N ALA A 20 4.23 -4.27 -14.70
CA ALA A 20 4.08 -5.63 -14.20
C ALA A 20 5.38 -6.12 -13.54
N GLY A 21 5.26 -6.80 -12.39
CA GLY A 21 6.39 -7.26 -11.59
C GLY A 21 6.85 -6.28 -10.51
N MET A 22 6.42 -5.02 -10.56
CA MET A 22 6.67 -4.07 -9.47
C MET A 22 5.84 -4.45 -8.23
N VAL A 23 6.44 -4.27 -7.05
CA VAL A 23 5.76 -4.43 -5.76
C VAL A 23 5.77 -3.10 -5.05
N VAL A 24 4.59 -2.64 -4.64
CA VAL A 24 4.40 -1.38 -3.93
C VAL A 24 3.56 -1.58 -2.68
N THR A 25 3.76 -0.70 -1.71
CA THR A 25 2.92 -0.60 -0.53
C THR A 25 1.79 0.39 -0.79
N VAL A 26 0.54 -0.02 -0.58
CA VAL A 26 -0.64 0.86 -0.58
C VAL A 26 -1.06 1.09 0.87
N GLU A 27 -0.79 2.28 1.41
CA GLU A 27 -0.95 2.57 2.84
C GLU A 27 -1.54 3.96 3.18
N PRO A 28 -2.73 4.31 2.65
CA PRO A 28 -3.36 5.57 3.02
C PRO A 28 -3.70 5.62 4.52
N GLY A 29 -3.32 6.72 5.17
CA GLY A 29 -3.62 6.98 6.57
C GLY A 29 -4.58 8.15 6.77
N VAL A 30 -5.49 8.03 7.73
CA VAL A 30 -6.36 9.12 8.19
C VAL A 30 -6.06 9.39 9.66
N TYR A 31 -5.74 10.64 9.97
CA TYR A 31 -5.33 11.06 11.30
C TYR A 31 -6.21 12.22 11.77
N LEU A 32 -6.77 12.09 12.98
CA LEU A 32 -7.64 13.06 13.62
C LEU A 32 -6.94 13.62 14.87
N PRO A 33 -6.56 14.91 14.89
CA PRO A 33 -5.85 15.51 16.01
C PRO A 33 -6.57 15.33 17.34
N GLY A 34 -5.81 14.96 18.38
CA GLY A 34 -6.33 14.76 19.74
C GLY A 34 -7.10 13.46 19.96
N ILE A 35 -7.33 12.65 18.91
CA ILE A 35 -8.06 11.38 18.99
C ILE A 35 -7.15 10.21 18.61
N GLY A 36 -6.50 10.28 17.44
CA GLY A 36 -5.64 9.21 16.95
C GLY A 36 -5.65 9.14 15.43
N GLY A 37 -5.30 7.98 14.87
CA GLY A 37 -5.37 7.75 13.44
C GLY A 37 -5.32 6.28 13.10
N VAL A 38 -5.70 5.97 11.87
CA VAL A 38 -5.73 4.62 11.32
C VAL A 38 -4.99 4.64 9.99
N ARG A 39 -4.15 3.63 9.78
CA ARG A 39 -3.54 3.31 8.50
C ARG A 39 -3.67 1.82 8.28
N ILE A 40 -4.13 1.45 7.10
CA ILE A 40 -4.19 0.05 6.66
C ILE A 40 -3.18 -0.05 5.53
N GLU A 41 -2.29 -1.02 5.64
CA GLU A 41 -1.16 -1.23 4.74
C GLU A 41 -1.29 -2.57 4.04
N GLU A 42 -1.16 -2.56 2.70
CA GLU A 42 -1.17 -3.76 1.88
C GLU A 42 0.04 -3.77 0.92
N LEU A 43 0.68 -4.92 0.77
CA LEU A 43 1.68 -5.16 -0.27
C LEU A 43 0.99 -5.65 -1.54
N VAL A 44 1.22 -4.94 -2.64
CA VAL A 44 0.55 -5.15 -3.92
C VAL A 44 1.58 -5.44 -5.00
N LEU A 45 1.42 -6.58 -5.68
CA LEU A 45 2.13 -6.90 -6.91
C LEU A 45 1.32 -6.42 -8.11
N ILE A 46 1.95 -5.62 -8.97
CA ILE A 46 1.36 -5.21 -10.24
C ILE A 46 1.50 -6.36 -11.25
N GLN A 47 0.40 -6.70 -11.93
CA GLN A 47 0.37 -7.73 -12.96
C GLN A 47 0.10 -7.10 -14.32
N ASP A 48 0.32 -7.84 -15.41
CA ASP A 48 -0.03 -7.38 -16.77
C ASP A 48 -1.49 -6.93 -16.86
N THR A 49 -2.37 -7.59 -16.10
CA THR A 49 -3.76 -7.21 -15.92
C THR A 49 -4.15 -7.24 -14.45
N GLY A 50 -4.40 -6.07 -13.86
CA GLY A 50 -4.84 -5.95 -12.48
C GLY A 50 -3.69 -6.04 -11.47
N ILE A 51 -4.00 -6.57 -10.29
CA ILE A 51 -3.08 -6.63 -9.15
C ILE A 51 -3.27 -7.93 -8.37
N GLU A 52 -2.22 -8.33 -7.65
CA GLU A 52 -2.26 -9.37 -6.63
C GLU A 52 -1.93 -8.79 -5.26
N LEU A 53 -2.71 -9.16 -4.24
CA LEU A 53 -2.42 -8.83 -2.84
C LEU A 53 -1.50 -9.89 -2.25
N LEU A 54 -0.32 -9.48 -1.78
CA LEU A 54 0.65 -10.36 -1.15
C LEU A 54 0.41 -10.49 0.35
N SER A 55 -0.17 -9.46 0.96
CA SER A 55 -0.60 -9.44 2.36
C SER A 55 -2.02 -9.99 2.53
N ARG A 56 -2.28 -10.58 3.69
CA ARG A 56 -3.60 -11.11 4.07
C ARG A 56 -4.00 -10.56 5.43
N PHE A 57 -4.52 -9.35 5.43
CA PHE A 57 -5.19 -8.78 6.59
C PHE A 57 -6.71 -8.77 6.38
N PRO A 58 -7.53 -9.02 7.41
CA PRO A 58 -8.97 -8.88 7.30
C PRO A 58 -9.36 -7.45 6.87
N ARG A 59 -10.08 -7.36 5.76
CA ARG A 59 -10.59 -6.10 5.23
C ARG A 59 -11.98 -5.87 5.80
N GLY A 60 -12.03 -5.34 7.02
CA GLY A 60 -13.26 -5.09 7.75
C GLY A 60 -12.99 -4.73 9.20
N TRP A 61 -13.93 -4.03 9.81
CA TRP A 61 -13.87 -3.80 11.25
C TRP A 61 -14.00 -5.15 11.98
N GLN A 62 -13.10 -5.43 12.91
CA GLN A 62 -13.16 -6.62 13.75
C GLN A 62 -13.32 -6.20 15.20
N GLU A 63 -14.51 -6.43 15.76
CA GLU A 63 -14.74 -6.26 17.21
C GLU A 63 -13.79 -7.17 17.98
N VAL A 64 -13.14 -6.59 18.99
CA VAL A 64 -12.17 -7.26 19.87
C VAL A 64 -12.80 -7.55 21.21
#